data_AF-A0A946AAL6-F1
#
_entry.id   AF-A0A946AAL6-F1
#
_cell.length_a   1.000
_cell.length_b   1.000
_cell.length_c   1.000
_cell.angle_alpha   90.00
_cell.angle_beta   90.00
_cell.angle_gamma   90.00
#
_symmetry.space_group_name_H-M   'P 1'
#
loop_
_entity.id
_entity.type
_entity.pdbx_description
1 polymer ?
#
loop_
_entity_poly.entity_id
_entity_poly.type
_entity_poly.pdbx_seq_one_letter_code
_entity_poly.pdbx_strand_id
1 'polypeptide(L)' 'MSDHKGAFLLLASLPGAKELLGNKGYDSDWFREALAERGITPCIPP' A
#
# COMPACT_ATOMS: atom_id res chain seq x y z
N MET A 1 -6.86 7.91 -14.01
CA MET A 1 -6.25 6.64 -13.54
C MET A 1 -6.87 6.39 -12.17
N SER A 2 -7.55 5.26 -11.94
CA SER A 2 -8.15 4.99 -10.63
C SER A 2 -7.03 4.70 -9.62
N ASP A 3 -7.14 5.23 -8.40
CA ASP A 3 -6.19 5.04 -7.30
C ASP A 3 -5.88 3.56 -7.06
N HIS A 4 -6.82 2.66 -7.34
CA HIS A 4 -6.63 1.21 -7.30
C HIS A 4 -5.55 0.70 -8.27
N LYS A 5 -5.56 1.17 -9.53
CA LYS A 5 -4.53 0.82 -10.52
C LYS A 5 -3.19 1.49 -10.18
N GLY A 6 -3.24 2.69 -9.62
CA GLY A 6 -2.04 3.40 -9.15
C GLY A 6 -1.36 2.66 -8.00
N ALA A 7 -2.14 2.21 -7.00
CA ALA A 7 -1.67 1.42 -5.86
C ALA A 7 -1.00 0.12 -6.31
N PHE A 8 -1.57 -0.57 -7.30
CA PHE A 8 -1.01 -1.82 -7.81
C PHE A 8 0.36 -1.60 -8.47
N LEU A 9 0.48 -0.57 -9.31
CA LEU A 9 1.74 -0.21 -9.95
C LEU A 9 2.79 0.24 -8.91
N LEU A 10 2.37 1.04 -7.93
CA LEU A 10 3.25 1.51 -6.86
C LEU A 10 3.78 0.36 -6.01
N LEU A 11 2.93 -0.61 -5.65
CA LEU A 11 3.33 -1.77 -4.86
C LEU A 11 4.54 -2.49 -5.48
N ALA A 12 4.54 -2.68 -6.80
CA ALA A 12 5.65 -3.32 -7.51
C ALA A 12 6.96 -2.53 -7.43
N SER A 13 6.87 -1.21 -7.34
CA SER A 13 8.01 -0.28 -7.29
C SER A 13 8.42 0.13 -5.87
N LEU A 14 7.71 -0.31 -4.83
CA LEU A 14 8.05 0.05 -3.45
C LEU A 14 9.41 -0.55 -3.06
N PRO A 15 10.34 0.26 -2.54
CA PRO A 15 11.54 -0.26 -1.91
C PRO A 15 11.17 -1.05 -0.65
N GLY A 16 12.04 -1.97 -0.25
CA GLY A 16 11.87 -2.67 1.03
C GLY A 16 11.80 -1.68 2.18
N ALA A 17 10.71 -1.72 2.94
CA ALA A 17 10.46 -0.84 4.07
C ALA A 17 9.80 -1.61 5.20
N LYS A 18 9.89 -1.10 6.43
CA LYS A 18 9.14 -1.68 7.57
C LYS A 18 7.71 -1.15 7.61
N GLU A 19 7.51 0.08 7.15
CA GLU A 19 6.23 0.79 7.25
C GLU A 19 5.99 1.62 5.99
N LEU A 20 4.72 1.75 5.58
CA LEU A 20 4.27 2.61 4.49
C LEU A 20 3.26 3.62 5.02
N LEU A 21 3.58 4.91 4.96
CA LEU A 21 2.61 5.97 5.20
C LEU A 21 1.74 6.15 3.94
N GLY A 22 0.46 5.78 4.04
CA GLY A 22 -0.48 5.83 2.93
C GLY A 22 -1.58 6.86 3.16
N ASN A 23 -2.13 7.40 2.07
CA ASN A 23 -3.36 8.19 2.13
C ASN A 23 -4.58 7.25 2.17
N LYS A 24 -5.72 7.71 2.70
CA LYS A 24 -6.97 6.94 2.78
C LYS A 24 -7.45 6.38 1.43
N GLY A 25 -7.12 7.02 0.31
CA GLY A 25 -7.40 6.49 -1.04
C GLY A 25 -6.70 5.18 -1.37
N TYR A 26 -5.67 4.80 -0.60
CA TYR A 26 -4.96 3.53 -0.67
C TYR A 26 -5.42 2.53 0.39
N ASP A 27 -6.40 2.90 1.22
CA ASP A 27 -6.95 2.06 2.28
C ASP A 27 -7.92 1.03 1.70
N SER A 28 -7.38 0.07 0.97
CA SER A 28 -8.13 -1.08 0.48
C SER A 28 -7.59 -2.35 1.12
N ASP A 29 -8.47 -3.29 1.44
CA ASP A 29 -8.09 -4.57 2.07
C ASP A 29 -7.01 -5.30 1.27
N TRP A 30 -7.19 -5.42 -0.05
CA TRP A 30 -6.21 -6.06 -0.94
C TRP A 30 -4.82 -5.39 -0.90
N PHE A 31 -4.76 -4.07 -0.73
CA PHE A 31 -3.49 -3.33 -0.70
C PHE A 31 -2.79 -3.54 0.65
N ARG A 32 -3.56 -3.61 1.74
CA ARG A 32 -3.04 -3.97 3.07
C ARG A 32 -2.48 -5.38 3.10
N GLU A 33 -3.20 -6.35 2.51
CA GLU A 33 -2.72 -7.74 2.41
C GLU A 33 -1.42 -7.81 1.61
N ALA A 34 -1.37 -7.15 0.45
CA ALA A 34 -0.19 -7.19 -0.41
C ALA A 34 1.04 -6.49 0.22
N LEU A 35 0.84 -5.50 1.09
CA LEU A 35 1.90 -4.91 1.92
C LEU A 35 2.35 -5.89 3.01
N ALA A 36 1.43 -6.59 3.67
CA ALA A 36 1.73 -7.58 4.70
C ALA A 36 2.54 -8.77 4.14
N GLU A 37 2.22 -9.25 2.93
CA GLU A 37 3.01 -10.28 2.22
C GLU A 37 4.45 -9.84 1.96
N ARG A 38 4.69 -8.53 1.83
CA ARG A 38 6.02 -7.93 1.68
C ARG A 38 6.69 -7.58 3.01
N GLY A 39 6.03 -7.83 4.14
CA GLY A 39 6.50 -7.45 5.47
C GLY A 39 6.47 -5.94 5.74
N ILE A 40 5.64 -5.20 5.00
CA ILE A 40 5.47 -3.75 5.13
C ILE A 40 4.18 -3.48 5.92
N THR A 41 4.28 -2.74 7.03
CA THR A 41 3.11 -2.35 7.82
C THR A 41 2.46 -1.07 7.25
N PRO A 42 1.19 -1.09 6.84
CA PRO A 42 0.49 0.11 6.41
C PRO A 42 0.17 1.03 7.60
N CYS A 43 0.65 2.27 7.54
CA CYS A 43 0.29 3.36 8.44
C CYS A 43 -0.63 4.33 7.68
N ILE A 44 -1.94 4.15 7.83
CA ILE A 44 -2.94 4.97 7.14
C ILE A 44 -3.83 5.61 8.22
N PRO A 45 -3.84 6.95 8.33
CA PRO A 45 -4.69 7.64 9.31
C PRO A 45 -6.19 7.53 8.93
N PRO A 46 -7.10 7.56 9.92
CA PRO A 46 -8.55 7.45 9.70
C PRO A 46 -9.14 8.58 8.84
#